data_AF-A0A2M7NCA1-F1
#
_entry.id   AF-A0A2M7NCA1-F1
#
_cell.length_a   1.000
_cell.length_b   1.000
_cell.length_c   1.000
_cell.angle_alpha   90.00
_cell.angle_beta   90.00
_cell.angle_gamma   90.00
#
_symmetry.space_group_name_H-M   'P 1'
#
loop_
_entity.id
_entity.type
_entity.pdbx_description
1 polymer ?
#
loop_
_entity_poly.entity_id
_entity_poly.type
_entity_poly.pdbx_seq_one_letter_code
_entity_poly.pdbx_strand_id
1 'polypeptide(L)'
;MAGNGTVKWIYSIPGYEQAFRGCALADINNDLLPDVIFGTDGGKVIALNGTNGANIWTKDLASHYGNATFAFDNAPLVSDFDNDDSLEVFIVGGHAEYPNFQNDFGRAYMITAGKGSGPDWLMFQRDIYRQSSLCEITPSYVIENNSTNPSVSVFPNPSSNYTVIKFPNSEN
;
A
#
# COMPACT_ATOMS: atom_id res chain seq x y z
N MET A 1 -0.57 28.63 -3.33
CA MET A 1 -0.59 29.30 -4.66
C MET A 1 -1.51 28.48 -5.56
N ALA A 2 -2.54 29.10 -6.14
CA ALA A 2 -3.42 28.41 -7.08
C ALA A 2 -2.77 28.40 -8.48
N GLY A 3 -2.77 27.26 -9.16
CA GLY A 3 -2.31 27.16 -10.55
C GLY A 3 -3.26 27.89 -11.50
N ASN A 4 -2.73 28.52 -12.53
CA ASN A 4 -3.49 29.21 -13.59
C ASN A 4 -4.00 28.25 -14.70
N GLY A 5 -3.77 26.94 -14.56
CA GLY A 5 -4.17 25.93 -15.55
C GLY A 5 -3.35 25.90 -16.83
N THR A 6 -2.24 26.65 -16.93
CA THR A 6 -1.38 26.61 -18.12
C THR A 6 -0.53 25.35 -18.15
N VAL A 7 -0.41 24.75 -19.34
CA VAL A 7 0.49 23.60 -19.56
C VAL A 7 1.93 24.01 -19.25
N LYS A 8 2.59 23.24 -18.37
CA LYS A 8 4.03 23.43 -18.07
C LYS A 8 4.92 22.72 -19.09
N TRP A 9 4.60 21.45 -19.37
CA TRP A 9 5.33 20.61 -20.31
C TRP A 9 4.45 19.46 -20.77
N ILE A 10 4.86 18.82 -21.87
CA ILE A 10 4.22 17.62 -22.43
C ILE A 10 5.33 16.60 -22.65
N TYR A 11 5.11 15.37 -22.24
CA TYR A 11 6.02 14.25 -22.46
C TYR A 11 5.36 13.22 -23.38
N SER A 12 6.04 12.87 -24.48
CA SER A 12 5.60 11.81 -25.39
C SER A 12 6.23 10.49 -24.99
N ILE A 13 5.40 9.53 -24.58
CA ILE A 13 5.87 8.20 -24.18
C ILE A 13 6.48 7.49 -25.40
N PRO A 14 7.75 7.05 -25.34
CA PRO A 14 8.39 6.35 -26.45
C PRO A 14 7.74 5.00 -26.76
N GLY A 15 7.84 4.53 -28.00
CA GLY A 15 7.42 3.18 -28.37
C GLY A 15 5.92 2.98 -28.58
N TYR A 16 5.14 4.06 -28.69
CA TYR A 16 3.67 4.02 -28.80
C TYR A 16 2.96 3.37 -27.60
N GLU A 17 3.63 3.35 -26.46
CA GLU A 17 3.09 2.88 -25.19
C GLU A 17 2.17 3.93 -24.55
N GLN A 18 1.37 3.48 -23.59
CA GLN A 18 0.38 4.26 -22.87
C GLN A 18 0.57 4.13 -21.36
N ALA A 19 0.33 5.22 -20.64
CA ALA A 19 0.21 5.21 -19.19
C ALA A 19 -1.28 5.26 -18.83
N PHE A 20 -1.93 4.10 -18.71
CA PHE A 20 -3.39 4.04 -18.60
C PHE A 20 -3.90 4.43 -17.20
N ARG A 21 -3.18 4.06 -16.13
CA ARG A 21 -3.65 4.29 -14.74
C ARG A 21 -2.65 5.05 -13.90
N GLY A 22 -2.88 6.36 -13.82
CA GLY A 22 -2.34 7.25 -12.80
C GLY A 22 -0.81 7.40 -12.81
N CYS A 23 -0.34 8.22 -11.89
CA CYS A 23 1.07 8.45 -11.61
C CYS A 23 1.24 8.69 -10.10
N ALA A 24 2.46 8.56 -9.62
CA ALA A 24 2.85 9.02 -8.29
C ALA A 24 3.71 10.28 -8.42
N LEU A 25 3.61 11.14 -7.41
CA LEU A 25 4.41 12.34 -7.27
C LEU A 25 5.28 12.25 -6.02
N ALA A 26 6.58 12.41 -6.18
CA ALA A 26 7.57 12.44 -5.08
C ALA A 26 8.83 13.15 -5.58
N ASP A 27 9.53 13.87 -4.72
CA ASP A 27 10.88 14.34 -5.04
C ASP A 27 11.82 13.14 -4.98
N ILE A 28 12.38 12.73 -6.12
CA ILE A 28 13.29 11.57 -6.20
C ILE A 28 14.71 11.97 -6.64
N ASN A 29 14.95 13.27 -6.79
CA ASN A 29 16.23 13.82 -7.22
C ASN A 29 16.83 14.84 -6.22
N ASN A 30 16.12 15.10 -5.12
CA ASN A 30 16.47 15.98 -4.01
C ASN A 30 16.55 17.47 -4.40
N ASP A 31 15.69 17.92 -5.33
CA ASP A 31 15.54 19.33 -5.72
C ASP A 31 14.40 20.06 -4.98
N LEU A 32 13.75 19.39 -4.02
CA LEU A 32 12.62 19.87 -3.23
C LEU A 32 11.34 20.10 -4.04
N LEU A 33 11.26 19.58 -5.27
CA LEU A 33 10.09 19.66 -6.13
C LEU A 33 9.63 18.24 -6.51
N PRO A 34 8.31 17.99 -6.58
CA PRO A 34 7.82 16.65 -6.89
C PRO A 34 8.09 16.28 -8.35
N ASP A 35 8.68 15.11 -8.54
CA ASP A 35 8.85 14.43 -9.83
C ASP A 35 7.66 13.52 -10.14
N VAL A 36 7.55 13.05 -11.38
CA VAL A 36 6.43 12.24 -11.87
C VAL A 36 6.91 10.83 -12.19
N ILE A 37 6.25 9.82 -11.61
CA ILE A 37 6.56 8.41 -11.86
C ILE A 37 5.30 7.67 -12.31
N PHE A 38 5.41 6.86 -13.38
CA PHE A 38 4.30 6.07 -13.89
C PHE A 38 4.77 4.79 -14.60
N GLY A 39 3.89 3.79 -14.66
CA GLY A 39 4.07 2.58 -15.46
C GLY A 39 3.40 2.69 -16.82
N THR A 40 3.89 1.91 -17.79
CA THR A 40 3.33 1.83 -19.15
C THR A 40 2.76 0.44 -19.47
N ASP A 41 1.88 0.39 -20.46
CA ASP A 41 1.37 -0.86 -21.05
C ASP A 41 2.46 -1.66 -21.80
N GLY A 42 3.59 -1.04 -22.15
CA GLY A 42 4.79 -1.71 -22.63
C GLY A 42 5.73 -2.22 -21.52
N GLY A 43 5.29 -2.16 -20.25
CA GLY A 43 6.03 -2.71 -19.11
C GLY A 43 7.26 -1.90 -18.69
N LYS A 44 7.30 -0.61 -19.03
CA LYS A 44 8.32 0.32 -18.54
C LYS A 44 7.81 1.09 -17.35
N VAL A 45 8.71 1.43 -16.43
CA VAL A 45 8.49 2.44 -15.39
C VAL A 45 9.35 3.64 -15.73
N ILE A 46 8.72 4.81 -15.82
CA ILE A 46 9.36 6.05 -16.27
C ILE A 46 9.25 7.07 -15.14
N ALA A 47 10.38 7.72 -14.83
CA ALA A 47 10.43 8.87 -13.93
C ALA A 47 10.88 10.12 -14.66
N LEU A 48 10.16 11.22 -14.46
CA LEU A 48 10.37 12.50 -15.12
C LEU A 48 10.51 13.62 -14.10
N ASN A 49 11.37 14.59 -14.38
CA ASN A 49 11.49 15.77 -13.55
C ASN A 49 10.21 16.61 -13.63
N GLY A 50 9.62 16.95 -12.48
CA GLY A 50 8.31 17.60 -12.44
C GLY A 50 8.29 19.04 -12.96
N THR A 51 9.45 19.69 -13.07
CA THR A 51 9.54 21.08 -13.52
C THR A 51 9.53 21.23 -15.03
N ASN A 52 10.14 20.28 -15.74
CA ASN A 52 10.41 20.39 -17.19
C ASN A 52 10.07 19.14 -18.00
N GLY A 53 9.66 18.04 -17.36
CA GLY A 53 9.31 16.79 -18.03
C GLY A 53 10.52 16.00 -18.56
N ALA A 54 11.74 16.37 -18.20
CA ALA A 54 12.95 15.64 -18.61
C ALA A 54 12.99 14.26 -17.97
N ASN A 55 13.48 13.25 -18.71
CA ASN A 55 13.62 11.91 -18.16
C ASN A 55 14.73 11.88 -17.09
N ILE A 56 14.38 11.41 -15.89
CA ILE A 56 15.35 11.10 -14.83
C ILE A 56 15.89 9.70 -15.06
N TRP A 57 14.99 8.73 -15.20
CA TRP A 57 15.33 7.36 -15.57
C TRP A 57 14.15 6.63 -16.22
N THR A 58 14.46 5.51 -16.86
CA THR A 58 13.49 4.53 -17.37
C THR A 58 13.97 3.13 -17.02
N LYS A 59 13.05 2.28 -16.52
CA LYS A 59 13.31 0.87 -16.23
C LYS A 59 12.40 0.00 -17.08
N ASP A 60 12.98 -0.85 -17.90
CA ASP A 60 12.25 -1.80 -18.75
C ASP A 60 12.04 -3.12 -18.00
N LEU A 61 10.89 -3.22 -17.32
CA LEU A 61 10.57 -4.36 -16.47
C LEU A 61 9.95 -5.53 -17.26
N ALA A 62 9.39 -5.28 -18.45
CA ALA A 62 8.99 -6.33 -19.39
C ALA A 62 10.20 -7.10 -19.91
N SER A 63 11.25 -6.39 -20.33
CA SER A 63 12.52 -6.99 -20.74
C SER A 63 13.19 -7.75 -19.59
N HIS A 64 13.23 -7.15 -18.38
CA HIS A 64 13.73 -7.83 -17.18
C HIS A 64 12.91 -9.07 -16.79
N TYR A 65 11.58 -9.03 -16.95
CA TYR A 65 10.72 -10.19 -16.72
C TYR A 65 10.94 -11.28 -17.77
N GLY A 66 11.27 -10.90 -19.00
CA GLY A 66 11.49 -11.80 -20.14
C GLY A 66 10.23 -12.07 -20.95
N ASN A 67 9.20 -11.23 -20.84
CA ASN A 67 7.96 -11.37 -21.61
C ASN A 67 7.43 -9.98 -22.03
N ALA A 68 7.29 -9.77 -23.34
CA ALA A 68 6.81 -8.52 -23.92
C ALA A 68 5.33 -8.21 -23.61
N THR A 69 4.55 -9.18 -23.14
CA THR A 69 3.16 -8.94 -22.71
C THR A 69 3.03 -8.51 -21.25
N PHE A 70 4.16 -8.42 -20.52
CA PHE A 70 4.18 -7.88 -19.16
C PHE A 70 3.91 -6.38 -19.19
N ALA A 71 2.80 -5.95 -18.60
CA ALA A 71 2.33 -4.57 -18.66
C ALA A 71 1.94 -4.03 -17.28
N PHE A 72 1.84 -2.71 -17.16
CA PHE A 72 1.30 -2.04 -15.98
C PHE A 72 -0.05 -1.40 -16.28
N ASP A 73 -1.02 -1.66 -15.41
CA ASP A 73 -2.36 -1.09 -15.49
C ASP A 73 -2.79 -0.53 -14.12
N ASN A 74 -1.83 0.03 -13.37
CA ASN A 74 -2.00 0.66 -12.06
C ASN A 74 -1.01 1.81 -11.85
N ALA A 75 -1.30 2.65 -10.84
CA ALA A 75 -0.39 3.70 -10.42
C ALA A 75 0.66 3.12 -9.45
N PRO A 76 1.92 3.58 -9.52
CA PRO A 76 2.94 3.17 -8.56
C PRO A 76 2.67 3.72 -7.15
N LEU A 77 3.24 3.07 -6.15
CA LEU A 77 3.37 3.60 -4.79
C LEU A 77 4.83 4.03 -4.58
N VAL A 78 5.05 5.17 -3.91
CA VAL A 78 6.40 5.69 -3.66
C VAL A 78 6.57 5.98 -2.18
N SER A 79 7.57 5.37 -1.55
CA SER A 79 7.94 5.59 -0.15
C SER A 79 9.33 5.04 0.11
N ASP A 80 9.96 5.50 1.18
CA ASP A 80 11.15 4.85 1.75
C ASP A 80 10.67 3.62 2.53
N PHE A 81 10.78 2.43 1.91
CA PHE A 81 10.23 1.19 2.47
C PHE A 81 11.22 0.46 3.37
N ASP A 82 12.52 0.67 3.18
CA ASP A 82 13.58 -0.02 3.93
C ASP A 82 14.39 0.90 4.87
N ASN A 83 14.04 2.18 4.96
CA ASN A 83 14.63 3.22 5.79
C ASN A 83 16.11 3.50 5.45
N ASP A 84 16.46 3.54 4.16
CA ASP A 84 17.82 3.83 3.69
C ASP A 84 18.03 5.28 3.20
N ASP A 85 17.04 6.16 3.43
CA ASP A 85 16.96 7.54 2.94
C ASP A 85 16.86 7.67 1.40
N SER A 86 16.58 6.57 0.69
CA SER A 86 16.14 6.55 -0.69
C SER A 86 14.66 6.19 -0.76
N LEU A 87 13.98 6.67 -1.79
CA LEU A 87 12.59 6.26 -2.06
C LEU A 87 12.58 5.05 -2.98
N GLU A 88 11.66 4.12 -2.75
CA GLU A 88 11.37 3.01 -3.66
C GLU A 88 10.00 3.21 -4.31
N VAL A 89 9.90 2.72 -5.54
CA VAL A 89 8.66 2.52 -6.27
C VAL A 89 8.22 1.08 -6.09
N PHE A 90 7.03 0.89 -5.53
CA PHE A 90 6.31 -0.38 -5.58
C PHE A 90 5.29 -0.36 -6.71
N ILE A 91 5.36 -1.35 -7.60
CA ILE A 91 4.43 -1.49 -8.73
C ILE A 91 4.20 -2.96 -9.06
N VAL A 92 2.99 -3.31 -9.50
CA VAL A 92 2.63 -4.68 -9.87
C VAL A 92 2.25 -4.72 -11.34
N GLY A 93 2.92 -5.57 -12.11
CA GLY A 93 2.61 -5.79 -13.52
C GLY A 93 2.25 -7.24 -13.78
N GLY A 94 1.69 -7.50 -14.95
CA GLY A 94 1.27 -8.84 -15.34
C GLY A 94 0.52 -8.86 -16.66
N HIS A 95 -0.07 -10.01 -16.95
CA HIS A 95 -0.93 -10.24 -18.10
C HIS A 95 -2.05 -11.20 -17.69
N ALA A 96 -3.25 -10.95 -18.20
CA ALA A 96 -4.38 -11.83 -18.05
C ALA A 96 -4.93 -12.18 -19.43
N GLU A 97 -5.22 -13.46 -19.66
CA GLU A 97 -5.74 -13.99 -20.92
C GLU A 97 -7.06 -14.72 -20.67
N TYR A 98 -8.14 -14.26 -21.32
CA TYR A 98 -9.43 -14.94 -21.28
C TYR A 98 -9.74 -15.59 -22.63
N PRO A 99 -10.23 -16.85 -22.66
CA PRO A 99 -10.57 -17.70 -21.52
C PRO A 99 -9.39 -18.50 -20.92
N ASN A 100 -8.17 -18.34 -21.46
CA ASN A 100 -7.01 -19.15 -21.10
C ASN A 100 -6.27 -18.66 -19.84
N PHE A 101 -6.97 -18.54 -18.71
CA PHE A 101 -6.42 -17.98 -17.46
C PHE A 101 -5.21 -18.75 -16.91
N GLN A 102 -4.99 -19.99 -17.36
CA GLN A 102 -3.76 -20.74 -17.05
C GLN A 102 -2.48 -20.08 -17.60
N ASN A 103 -2.62 -19.15 -18.55
CA ASN A 103 -1.52 -18.36 -19.11
C ASN A 103 -1.28 -17.06 -18.33
N ASP A 104 -2.13 -16.73 -17.34
CA ASP A 104 -2.00 -15.51 -16.56
C ASP A 104 -0.70 -15.50 -15.76
N PHE A 105 -0.11 -14.33 -15.64
CA PHE A 105 1.07 -14.13 -14.80
C PHE A 105 1.12 -12.72 -14.23
N GLY A 106 1.88 -12.57 -13.14
CA GLY A 106 2.14 -11.28 -12.54
C GLY A 106 3.42 -11.28 -11.72
N ARG A 107 3.96 -10.09 -11.48
CA ARG A 107 5.10 -9.86 -10.60
C ARG A 107 5.00 -8.48 -9.98
N ALA A 108 5.22 -8.42 -8.66
CA ALA A 108 5.44 -7.18 -7.94
C ALA A 108 6.93 -6.82 -7.97
N TYR A 109 7.22 -5.53 -8.12
CA TYR A 109 8.57 -4.97 -8.07
C TYR A 109 8.64 -3.90 -6.98
N MET A 110 9.79 -3.83 -6.33
CA MET A 110 10.23 -2.71 -5.50
C MET A 110 11.55 -2.24 -6.10
N ILE A 111 11.58 -1.02 -6.63
CA ILE A 111 12.75 -0.46 -7.33
C ILE A 111 13.15 0.86 -6.70
N THR A 112 14.44 1.05 -6.46
CA THR A 112 14.97 2.33 -5.97
C THR A 112 14.70 3.42 -7.00
N ALA A 113 14.03 4.49 -6.56
CA ALA A 113 13.69 5.67 -7.35
C ALA A 113 14.78 6.74 -7.26
N GLY A 114 15.30 6.98 -6.06
CA GLY A 114 16.35 7.96 -5.80
C GLY A 114 16.20 8.64 -4.44
N LYS A 115 17.21 9.43 -4.08
CA LYS A 115 17.22 10.23 -2.85
C LYS A 115 16.31 11.43 -3.01
N GLY A 116 15.49 11.69 -2.01
CA GLY A 116 14.61 12.86 -1.98
C GLY A 116 13.55 12.70 -0.90
N SER A 117 12.38 13.29 -1.13
CA SER A 117 11.28 13.27 -0.18
C SER A 117 9.95 12.93 -0.86
N GLY A 118 9.24 11.94 -0.33
CA GLY A 118 7.94 11.53 -0.81
C GLY A 118 6.83 12.10 0.07
N PRO A 119 5.57 12.12 -0.40
CA PRO A 119 4.46 12.37 0.49
C PRO A 119 4.47 11.32 1.61
N ASP A 120 4.34 11.75 2.87
CA ASP A 120 4.16 10.83 3.99
C ASP A 120 2.91 9.99 3.75
N TRP A 121 3.08 8.70 3.55
CA TRP A 121 1.95 7.78 3.47
C TRP A 121 1.42 7.52 4.88
N LEU A 122 0.47 8.35 5.32
CA LEU A 122 -0.10 8.27 6.68
C LEU A 122 -0.78 6.93 7.02
N MET A 123 -1.05 6.07 6.02
CA MET A 123 -1.55 4.72 6.22
C MET A 123 -0.43 3.69 6.50
N PHE A 124 0.81 3.97 6.09
CA PHE A 124 1.99 3.17 6.41
C PHE A 124 2.67 3.75 7.66
N GLN A 125 2.07 3.47 8.83
CA GLN A 125 2.54 3.99 10.12
C GLN A 125 3.83 3.34 10.61
N ARG A 126 4.43 2.42 9.85
CA ARG A 126 5.60 1.60 10.24
C ARG A 126 5.41 0.91 11.59
N ASP A 127 4.17 0.58 11.92
CA ASP A 127 3.78 -0.06 13.15
C ASP A 127 3.58 -1.56 12.91
N ILE A 128 4.60 -2.34 13.23
CA ILE A 128 4.58 -3.81 13.10
C ILE A 128 3.52 -4.47 13.99
N TYR A 129 3.08 -3.77 15.04
CA TYR A 129 2.09 -4.23 16.01
C TYR A 129 0.66 -3.80 15.66
N ARG A 130 0.47 -2.98 14.62
CA ARG A 130 -0.84 -2.45 14.17
C ARG A 130 -1.64 -1.79 15.29
N GLN A 131 -0.97 -1.08 16.20
CA GLN A 131 -1.53 -0.39 17.35
C GLN A 131 -2.27 0.91 16.97
N SER A 132 -2.23 1.33 15.70
CA SER A 132 -2.84 2.60 15.25
C SER A 132 -2.19 3.79 15.97
N SER A 133 -2.75 5.00 15.84
CA SER A 133 -2.27 6.20 16.55
C SER A 133 -2.65 6.21 18.04
N LEU A 134 -2.79 5.03 18.67
CA LEU A 134 -3.08 4.92 20.09
C LEU A 134 -1.76 5.07 20.85
N CYS A 135 -1.67 6.11 21.69
CA CYS A 135 -0.60 6.22 22.68
C CYS A 135 -0.52 4.95 23.52
N GLU A 136 0.68 4.57 23.97
CA GLU A 136 0.96 3.36 24.77
C GLU A 136 -0.18 3.05 25.75
N ILE A 137 -1.00 2.07 25.38
CA ILE A 137 -2.09 1.61 26.24
C ILE A 137 -1.45 0.66 27.24
N THR A 138 -1.51 0.99 28.53
CA THR A 138 -1.14 0.03 29.57
C THR A 138 -2.07 -1.18 29.44
N PRO A 139 -1.58 -2.39 29.18
CA PRO A 139 -2.44 -3.55 28.98
C PRO A 139 -3.25 -3.82 30.25
N SER A 140 -4.57 -3.83 30.14
CA SER A 140 -5.44 -4.29 31.21
C SER A 140 -5.46 -5.83 31.19
N TYR A 141 -5.06 -6.44 32.29
CA TYR A 141 -5.19 -7.88 32.50
C TYR A 141 -6.44 -8.16 33.33
N VAL A 142 -7.13 -9.26 33.02
CA VAL A 142 -8.23 -9.78 33.83
C VAL A 142 -7.66 -10.89 34.70
N ILE A 143 -7.84 -10.77 36.02
CA ILE A 143 -7.50 -11.84 36.96
C ILE A 143 -8.71 -12.79 36.99
N GLU A 144 -8.52 -14.03 36.53
CA GLU A 144 -9.52 -15.09 36.75
C GLU A 144 -9.58 -15.41 38.24
N ASN A 145 -10.70 -15.03 38.87
CA ASN A 145 -11.02 -15.50 40.20
C ASN A 145 -11.65 -16.89 40.09
N ASN A 146 -10.90 -17.93 40.44
CA ASN A 146 -11.43 -19.29 40.56
C ASN A 146 -12.49 -19.33 41.67
N SER A 147 -13.76 -19.20 41.29
CA SER A 147 -14.89 -19.41 42.19
C SER A 147 -15.16 -20.90 42.31
N THR A 148 -15.16 -21.41 43.54
CA THR A 148 -15.43 -22.83 43.84
C THR A 148 -16.89 -23.23 43.67
N ASN A 149 -17.78 -22.31 43.32
CA ASN A 149 -19.17 -22.57 42.94
C ASN A 149 -19.67 -21.43 42.04
N PRO A 150 -19.40 -21.45 40.72
CA PRO A 150 -19.87 -20.41 39.84
C PRO A 150 -21.39 -20.55 39.66
N SER A 151 -22.14 -19.52 40.05
CA SER A 151 -23.55 -19.39 39.71
C SER A 151 -23.85 -18.00 39.19
N VAL A 152 -24.64 -17.90 38.13
CA VAL A 152 -25.06 -16.64 37.53
C VAL A 152 -26.58 -16.54 37.56
N SER A 153 -27.09 -15.43 38.11
CA SER A 153 -28.52 -15.09 38.06
C SER A 153 -28.81 -14.32 36.78
N VAL A 154 -29.66 -14.87 35.93
CA VAL A 154 -30.10 -14.24 34.67
C VAL A 154 -31.50 -13.69 34.85
N PHE A 155 -31.68 -12.42 34.51
CA PHE A 155 -32.96 -11.69 34.56
C PHE A 155 -33.40 -11.41 33.11
N PRO A 156 -34.34 -12.16 32.54
CA PRO A 156 -34.84 -11.87 31.20
C PRO A 156 -35.67 -10.58 31.24
N ASN A 157 -35.22 -9.52 30.57
CA ASN A 157 -36.02 -8.30 30.41
C ASN A 157 -37.31 -8.63 29.60
N PRO A 158 -38.52 -8.19 29.99
CA PRO A 158 -38.88 -7.23 31.06
C PRO A 158 -39.32 -7.86 32.39
N SER A 159 -39.00 -9.12 32.64
CA SER A 159 -39.36 -9.82 33.88
C SER A 159 -38.50 -9.36 35.06
N SER A 160 -39.14 -9.18 36.21
CA SER A 160 -38.47 -9.03 37.51
C SER A 160 -38.05 -10.36 38.13
N ASN A 161 -38.49 -11.49 37.56
CA ASN A 161 -38.07 -12.83 37.98
C ASN A 161 -36.73 -13.21 37.36
N TYR A 162 -35.97 -14.04 38.07
CA TYR A 162 -34.66 -14.53 37.63
C TYR A 162 -34.58 -16.06 37.67
N THR A 163 -33.66 -16.57 36.85
CA THR A 163 -33.23 -17.96 36.88
C THR A 163 -31.76 -18.01 37.28
N VAL A 164 -31.41 -18.86 38.23
CA VAL A 164 -30.01 -19.10 38.63
C VAL A 164 -29.47 -20.28 37.84
N ILE A 165 -28.45 -20.02 37.02
CA ILE A 165 -27.67 -21.06 36.33
C ILE A 165 -26.51 -21.41 37.24
N LYS A 166 -26.45 -22.66 37.72
CA LYS A 166 -25.30 -23.18 38.45
C LYS A 166 -24.44 -23.97 37.49
N PHE A 167 -23.15 -23.65 37.44
CA PHE A 167 -22.20 -24.41 36.65
C PHE A 167 -21.65 -25.56 37.51
N PRO A 168 -21.60 -26.80 37.00
CA PRO A 168 -20.94 -27.88 37.72
C PRO A 168 -19.45 -27.55 37.86
N ASN A 169 -18.88 -27.79 39.03
CA ASN A 169 -17.43 -27.73 39.20
C ASN A 169 -16.79 -28.81 38.32
N SER A 170 -15.69 -28.47 37.65
CA SER A 170 -14.95 -29.39 36.77
C SER A 170 -14.22 -30.53 37.52
N GLU A 171 -14.55 -30.77 38.79
CA GLU A 171 -14.03 -31.88 39.59
C GLU A 171 -15.19 -32.81 40.01
N ASN A 172 -15.71 -33.55 39.02
CA ASN A 172 -16.26 -34.91 39.09
C ASN A 172 -16.51 -35.44 37.68
#